data_AF-A0A4V1CMN0-F1
#
_entry.id   AF-A0A4V1CMN0-F1
#
_cell.length_a   1.000
_cell.length_b   1.000
_cell.length_c   1.000
_cell.angle_alpha   90.00
_cell.angle_beta   90.00
_cell.angle_gamma   90.00
#
_symmetry.space_group_name_H-M   'P 1'
#
loop_
_entity.id
_entity.type
_entity.pdbx_description
1 polymer ?
#
loop_
_entity_poly.entity_id
_entity_poly.type
_entity_poly.pdbx_seq_one_letter_code
_entity_poly.pdbx_strand_id
1 'polypeptide(L)'
;MSPHAAPEIVVHPDAEVLAAATAARLLTRLVDLQSHRAPLHLVLTGGTVGTATLRAVATSPARDAVDWSQVHLWWGDERFLPAGDPERNETQAREALIDALGDALPAANVHPVPPRSDAVPDADAAARAYRAELTTHAPEGLRAPVPDVLLLGVGPDGHVASLFPGKQTLHEHHDLVVAEHDSPKPPPERVSLTFPVIRSAREVWLVAAGAEKAAAVARAVAGGDVADTPAAGAVGTERTLWLLDVTAAQDLPAADATAGGAGAPAASPTSSDADPAPEALWARVDDYLAAVVEEPPAAAAVAAAAAAAGLPDIAVAPSQGRFLQLLAAAVGARRVLEIGTLGGYSTWWLAQALPPDGVVVTLELSEPHAAVARTSLDAAGVGDRVELRVGPAAESLDALVADDGEPFDLVFVDADKQQLATYVDRAITLSRPGALIVVDNVVRRGTVVDSAHPDDRVHGVRSFMTAVARDPRVDATALQTVGVKGHDGFALLRVR
;
A
#
# COMPACT_ATOMS: atom_id res chain seq x y z
N MET A 1 -16.55 7.40 -9.25
CA MET A 1 -16.11 6.14 -8.63
C MET A 1 -14.61 6.23 -8.51
N SER A 2 -14.07 6.22 -7.30
CA SER A 2 -12.62 6.17 -7.10
C SER A 2 -12.09 4.84 -7.63
N PRO A 3 -10.90 4.78 -8.25
CA PRO A 3 -10.29 3.51 -8.62
C PRO A 3 -9.97 2.74 -7.34
N HIS A 4 -10.53 1.53 -7.19
CA HIS A 4 -10.06 0.60 -6.17
C HIS A 4 -8.62 0.20 -6.49
N ALA A 5 -7.80 -0.03 -5.45
CA ALA A 5 -6.46 -0.56 -5.64
C ALA A 5 -6.53 -1.89 -6.43
N ALA A 6 -5.55 -2.12 -7.31
CA ALA A 6 -5.52 -3.33 -8.12
C ALA A 6 -5.54 -4.58 -7.22
N PRO A 7 -6.34 -5.62 -7.56
CA PRO A 7 -6.43 -6.82 -6.75
C PRO A 7 -5.06 -7.52 -6.64
N GLU A 8 -4.62 -7.85 -5.42
CA GLU A 8 -3.45 -8.70 -5.21
C GLU A 8 -3.84 -10.14 -5.55
N ILE A 9 -3.04 -10.83 -6.37
CA ILE A 9 -3.30 -12.20 -6.79
C ILE A 9 -2.13 -13.08 -6.38
N VAL A 10 -2.42 -14.14 -5.63
CA VAL A 10 -1.45 -15.16 -5.23
C VAL A 10 -1.97 -16.52 -5.70
N VAL A 11 -1.17 -17.19 -6.52
CA VAL A 11 -1.51 -18.48 -7.13
C VAL A 11 -0.69 -19.59 -6.48
N HIS A 12 -1.38 -20.64 -6.03
CA HIS A 12 -0.81 -21.83 -5.40
C HIS A 12 -0.94 -23.06 -6.32
N PRO A 13 -0.08 -24.09 -6.17
CA PRO A 13 -0.10 -25.28 -7.05
C PRO A 13 -1.43 -26.02 -7.09
N ASP A 14 -2.16 -26.09 -5.98
CA ASP A 14 -3.38 -26.87 -5.81
C ASP A 14 -4.20 -26.36 -4.61
N ALA A 15 -5.39 -26.94 -4.43
CA ALA A 15 -6.34 -26.60 -3.36
C ALA A 15 -5.83 -26.90 -1.93
N GLU A 16 -4.92 -27.86 -1.75
CA GLU A 16 -4.38 -28.23 -0.43
C GLU A 16 -3.31 -27.23 0.00
N VAL A 17 -2.37 -26.91 -0.90
CA VAL A 17 -1.37 -25.86 -0.67
C VAL A 17 -2.03 -24.48 -0.53
N LEU A 18 -3.08 -24.20 -1.31
CA LEU A 18 -3.90 -22.99 -1.16
C LEU A 18 -4.51 -22.89 0.24
N ALA A 19 -5.14 -23.95 0.75
CA ALA A 19 -5.75 -23.97 2.08
C ALA A 19 -4.71 -23.76 3.18
N ALA A 20 -3.57 -24.45 3.11
CA ALA A 20 -2.48 -24.33 4.07
C ALA A 20 -1.82 -22.94 4.06
N ALA A 21 -1.58 -22.37 2.86
CA ALA A 21 -1.02 -21.02 2.72
C ALA A 21 -1.99 -19.94 3.21
N THR A 22 -3.30 -20.10 2.92
CA THR A 22 -4.35 -19.22 3.45
C THR A 22 -4.39 -19.26 4.97
N ALA A 23 -4.29 -20.45 5.57
CA ALA A 23 -4.28 -20.62 7.03
C ALA A 23 -3.06 -19.98 7.70
N ALA A 24 -1.86 -20.18 7.14
CA ALA A 24 -0.64 -19.55 7.63
C ALA A 24 -0.71 -18.01 7.51
N ARG A 25 -1.18 -17.49 6.36
CA ARG A 25 -1.37 -16.05 6.16
C ARG A 25 -2.40 -15.46 7.12
N LEU A 26 -3.51 -16.17 7.37
CA LEU A 26 -4.55 -15.75 8.33
C LEU A 26 -3.99 -15.67 9.76
N LEU A 27 -3.27 -16.70 10.21
CA LEU A 27 -2.69 -16.72 11.54
C LEU A 27 -1.68 -15.60 11.76
N THR A 28 -0.70 -15.43 10.86
CA THR A 28 0.24 -14.31 10.93
C THR A 28 -0.50 -12.97 10.92
N ARG A 29 -1.52 -12.83 10.08
CA ARG A 29 -2.28 -11.57 9.99
C ARG A 29 -3.04 -11.24 11.27
N LEU A 30 -3.68 -12.22 11.91
CA LEU A 30 -4.36 -12.02 13.20
C LEU A 30 -3.36 -11.60 14.29
N VAL A 31 -2.18 -12.24 14.36
CA VAL A 31 -1.10 -11.84 15.29
C VAL A 31 -0.63 -10.41 15.03
N ASP A 32 -0.37 -10.05 13.77
CA ASP A 32 0.07 -8.70 13.37
C ASP A 32 -0.98 -7.64 13.75
N LEU A 33 -2.27 -7.93 13.56
CA LEU A 33 -3.38 -7.04 13.93
C LEU A 33 -3.52 -6.86 15.44
N GLN A 34 -3.38 -7.95 16.22
CA GLN A 34 -3.49 -7.90 17.69
C GLN A 34 -2.42 -7.05 18.37
N SER A 35 -1.33 -6.71 17.68
CA SER A 35 -0.32 -5.77 18.19
C SER A 35 -0.85 -4.34 18.40
N HIS A 36 -1.95 -3.96 17.75
CA HIS A 36 -2.48 -2.58 17.77
C HIS A 36 -4.01 -2.47 17.69
N ARG A 37 -4.76 -3.58 17.59
CA ARG A 37 -6.24 -3.61 17.55
C ARG A 37 -6.80 -4.74 18.42
N ALA A 38 -7.84 -4.43 19.19
CA ALA A 38 -8.67 -5.39 19.88
C ALA A 38 -10.07 -4.76 20.16
N PRO A 39 -11.17 -5.52 20.05
CA PRO A 39 -11.26 -6.86 19.47
C PRO A 39 -10.96 -6.87 17.96
N LEU A 40 -10.70 -8.05 17.40
CA LEU A 40 -10.67 -8.30 15.96
C LEU A 40 -11.97 -8.98 15.51
N HIS A 41 -12.42 -8.69 14.29
CA HIS A 41 -13.59 -9.34 13.70
C HIS A 41 -13.20 -10.15 12.46
N LEU A 42 -13.35 -11.47 12.53
CA LEU A 42 -13.07 -12.41 11.44
C LEU A 42 -14.38 -12.98 10.90
N VAL A 43 -14.66 -12.76 9.61
CA VAL A 43 -15.80 -13.34 8.92
C VAL A 43 -15.35 -14.59 8.14
N LEU A 44 -16.00 -15.71 8.43
CA LEU A 44 -15.75 -17.02 7.86
C LEU A 44 -16.64 -17.28 6.63
N THR A 45 -16.19 -18.20 5.78
CA THR A 45 -16.94 -18.74 4.64
C THR A 45 -16.96 -20.26 4.72
N GLY A 46 -18.06 -20.86 4.26
CA GLY A 46 -18.12 -22.32 4.07
C GLY A 46 -17.47 -22.78 2.76
N GLY A 47 -17.77 -24.02 2.40
CA GLY A 47 -17.26 -24.64 1.17
C GLY A 47 -15.87 -25.28 1.34
N THR A 48 -15.50 -26.12 0.36
CA THR A 48 -14.41 -27.10 0.51
C THR A 48 -13.07 -26.48 0.93
N VAL A 49 -12.64 -25.39 0.28
CA VAL A 49 -11.36 -24.75 0.58
C VAL A 49 -11.45 -23.93 1.88
N GLY A 50 -12.56 -23.23 2.14
CA GLY A 50 -12.77 -22.49 3.40
C GLY A 50 -12.66 -23.41 4.61
N THR A 51 -13.36 -24.55 4.59
CA THR A 51 -13.28 -25.57 5.66
C THR A 51 -11.90 -26.25 5.72
N ALA A 52 -11.20 -26.41 4.59
CA ALA A 52 -9.82 -26.91 4.57
C ALA A 52 -8.85 -25.91 5.23
N THR A 53 -8.99 -24.61 4.96
CA THR A 53 -8.24 -23.53 5.62
C THR A 53 -8.44 -23.60 7.13
N LEU A 54 -9.68 -23.75 7.62
CA LEU A 54 -9.95 -23.86 9.06
C LEU A 54 -9.24 -25.08 9.70
N ARG A 55 -9.23 -26.25 9.04
CA ARG A 55 -8.48 -27.42 9.50
C ARG A 55 -6.96 -27.21 9.50
N ALA A 56 -6.44 -26.46 8.53
CA ALA A 56 -5.03 -26.09 8.49
C ALA A 56 -4.66 -25.04 9.57
N VAL A 57 -5.59 -24.16 9.96
CA VAL A 57 -5.44 -23.29 11.13
C VAL A 57 -5.39 -24.15 12.41
N ALA A 58 -6.30 -25.11 12.57
CA ALA A 58 -6.40 -25.94 13.77
C ALA A 58 -5.17 -26.82 14.04
N THR A 59 -4.43 -27.20 12.99
CA THR A 59 -3.21 -28.03 13.06
C THR A 59 -1.91 -27.22 13.01
N SER A 60 -1.97 -25.90 12.79
CA SER A 60 -0.79 -25.04 12.70
C SER A 60 -0.16 -24.77 14.07
N PRO A 61 1.19 -24.83 14.21
CA PRO A 61 1.86 -24.45 15.46
C PRO A 61 1.74 -22.94 15.75
N ALA A 62 1.40 -22.11 14.76
CA ALA A 62 1.15 -20.68 14.95
C ALA A 62 -0.28 -20.38 15.49
N ARG A 63 -1.14 -21.39 15.62
CA ARG A 63 -2.51 -21.24 16.14
C ARG A 63 -2.53 -20.62 17.54
N ASP A 64 -1.61 -21.06 18.40
CA ASP A 64 -1.55 -20.64 19.81
C ASP A 64 -0.82 -19.29 20.00
N ALA A 65 -0.36 -18.67 18.92
CA ALA A 65 0.19 -17.31 18.94
C ALA A 65 -0.90 -16.22 18.80
N VAL A 66 -2.10 -16.58 18.33
CA VAL A 66 -3.27 -15.69 18.27
C VAL A 66 -3.97 -15.70 19.63
N ASP A 67 -4.25 -14.52 20.18
CA ASP A 67 -5.10 -14.38 21.36
C ASP A 67 -6.57 -14.50 20.95
N TRP A 68 -7.07 -15.73 20.87
CA TRP A 68 -8.46 -16.02 20.49
C TRP A 68 -9.51 -15.40 21.43
N SER A 69 -9.12 -14.92 22.63
CA SER A 69 -10.02 -14.18 23.52
C SER A 69 -10.46 -12.84 22.97
N GLN A 70 -9.69 -12.28 22.03
CA GLN A 70 -9.97 -11.00 21.36
C GLN A 70 -10.50 -11.18 19.93
N VAL A 71 -10.73 -12.40 19.45
CA VAL A 71 -11.23 -12.66 18.09
C VAL A 71 -12.72 -12.98 18.12
N HIS A 72 -13.51 -12.21 17.38
CA HIS A 72 -14.93 -12.44 17.14
C HIS A 72 -15.16 -13.11 15.78
N LEU A 73 -15.84 -14.25 15.77
CA LEU A 73 -16.15 -15.03 14.57
C LEU A 73 -17.57 -14.76 14.06
N TRP A 74 -17.67 -14.48 12.77
CA TRP A 74 -18.90 -14.22 12.03
C TRP A 74 -18.94 -15.12 10.79
N TRP A 75 -20.08 -15.17 10.09
CA TRP A 75 -20.24 -15.88 8.82
C TRP A 75 -20.70 -14.94 7.70
N GLY A 76 -20.11 -15.10 6.52
CA GLY A 76 -20.45 -14.34 5.31
C GLY A 76 -21.80 -14.76 4.72
N ASP A 77 -22.08 -16.07 4.75
CA ASP A 77 -23.40 -16.64 4.50
C ASP A 77 -23.65 -17.87 5.40
N GLU A 78 -24.90 -18.30 5.49
CA GLU A 78 -25.27 -19.58 6.09
C GLU A 78 -26.49 -20.20 5.40
N ARG A 79 -26.54 -21.52 5.40
CA ARG A 79 -27.61 -22.37 4.89
C ARG A 79 -28.68 -22.45 5.98
N PHE A 80 -29.92 -22.07 5.67
CA PHE A 80 -30.95 -21.94 6.70
C PHE A 80 -31.56 -23.30 7.08
N LEU A 81 -30.78 -24.09 7.83
CA LEU A 81 -31.04 -25.46 8.23
C LEU A 81 -31.07 -25.58 9.77
N PRO A 82 -31.50 -26.74 10.33
CA PRO A 82 -31.46 -26.98 11.77
C PRO A 82 -30.04 -26.92 12.37
N ALA A 83 -29.95 -26.73 13.68
CA ALA A 83 -28.67 -26.75 14.39
C ALA A 83 -27.98 -28.12 14.27
N GLY A 84 -26.67 -28.13 14.01
CA GLY A 84 -25.90 -29.37 13.83
C GLY A 84 -26.09 -30.08 12.48
N ASP A 85 -26.82 -29.48 11.54
CA ASP A 85 -26.93 -30.01 10.18
C ASP A 85 -25.57 -29.93 9.45
N PRO A 86 -25.06 -31.01 8.82
CA PRO A 86 -23.74 -31.05 8.19
C PRO A 86 -23.59 -30.10 6.99
N GLU A 87 -24.68 -29.61 6.39
CA GLU A 87 -24.61 -28.61 5.31
C GLU A 87 -24.48 -27.17 5.83
N ARG A 88 -24.55 -26.92 7.15
CA ARG A 88 -24.28 -25.60 7.74
C ARG A 88 -22.79 -25.28 7.81
N ASN A 89 -22.46 -24.05 7.42
CA ASN A 89 -21.14 -23.48 7.48
C ASN A 89 -20.64 -23.41 8.94
N GLU A 90 -21.52 -23.18 9.92
CA GLU A 90 -21.16 -23.20 11.35
C GLU A 90 -20.79 -24.61 11.83
N THR A 91 -21.59 -25.63 11.50
CA THR A 91 -21.30 -27.03 11.86
C THR A 91 -19.93 -27.46 11.33
N GLN A 92 -19.65 -27.14 10.06
CA GLN A 92 -18.34 -27.40 9.45
C GLN A 92 -17.19 -26.62 10.12
N ALA A 93 -17.42 -25.36 10.53
CA ALA A 93 -16.41 -24.56 11.22
C ALA A 93 -16.14 -25.03 12.67
N ARG A 94 -17.14 -25.62 13.35
CA ARG A 94 -16.96 -26.28 14.65
C ARG A 94 -16.05 -27.48 14.57
N GLU A 95 -16.39 -28.43 13.70
CA GLU A 95 -15.59 -29.63 13.45
C GLU A 95 -14.17 -29.31 12.95
N ALA A 96 -14.02 -28.23 12.17
CA ALA A 96 -12.76 -27.85 11.56
C ALA A 96 -11.81 -27.06 12.47
N LEU A 97 -12.31 -26.20 13.36
CA LEU A 97 -11.48 -25.29 14.17
C LEU A 97 -12.08 -24.94 15.54
N ILE A 98 -13.33 -24.48 15.61
CA ILE A 98 -13.84 -23.77 16.81
C ILE A 98 -13.80 -24.69 18.04
N ASP A 99 -14.20 -25.96 17.90
CA ASP A 99 -14.20 -26.90 19.03
C ASP A 99 -12.77 -27.31 19.44
N ALA A 100 -11.78 -27.18 18.55
CA ALA A 100 -10.36 -27.44 18.82
C ALA A 100 -9.64 -26.25 19.48
N LEU A 101 -10.24 -25.05 19.50
CA LEU A 101 -9.77 -23.89 20.26
C LEU A 101 -10.25 -23.96 21.73
N GLY A 102 -11.41 -24.56 21.98
CA GLY A 102 -11.96 -24.74 23.33
C GLY A 102 -12.05 -23.41 24.10
N ASP A 103 -11.62 -23.41 25.36
CA ASP A 103 -11.67 -22.24 26.24
C ASP A 103 -10.84 -21.03 25.77
N ALA A 104 -9.94 -21.20 24.79
CA ALA A 104 -9.18 -20.08 24.23
C ALA A 104 -10.08 -19.10 23.43
N LEU A 105 -11.19 -19.59 22.88
CA LEU A 105 -12.16 -18.80 22.13
C LEU A 105 -13.47 -18.70 22.93
N PRO A 106 -13.77 -17.56 23.58
CA PRO A 106 -14.99 -17.38 24.35
C PRO A 106 -16.24 -17.62 23.49
N ALA A 107 -17.20 -18.40 23.99
CA ALA A 107 -18.44 -18.69 23.27
C ALA A 107 -19.25 -17.41 22.92
N ALA A 108 -19.10 -16.33 23.70
CA ALA A 108 -19.71 -15.03 23.43
C ALA A 108 -19.10 -14.28 22.22
N ASN A 109 -17.93 -14.71 21.75
CA ASN A 109 -17.26 -14.17 20.57
C ASN A 109 -17.62 -14.96 19.29
N VAL A 110 -18.50 -15.97 19.36
CA VAL A 110 -18.90 -16.78 18.21
C VAL A 110 -20.33 -16.41 17.86
N HIS A 111 -20.50 -15.72 16.73
CA HIS A 111 -21.78 -15.13 16.30
C HIS A 111 -22.33 -15.88 15.07
N PRO A 112 -22.93 -17.07 15.24
CA PRO A 112 -23.50 -17.81 14.13
C PRO A 112 -24.76 -17.14 13.59
N VAL A 113 -25.03 -17.30 12.30
CA VAL A 113 -26.37 -17.08 11.76
C VAL A 113 -27.33 -18.06 12.48
N PRO A 114 -28.46 -17.58 13.04
CA PRO A 114 -29.39 -18.42 13.77
C PRO A 114 -29.92 -19.60 12.95
N PRO A 115 -29.86 -20.84 13.49
CA PRO A 115 -30.39 -22.02 12.81
C PRO A 115 -31.92 -22.04 12.82
N ARG A 116 -32.50 -22.83 11.91
CA ARG A 116 -33.94 -23.09 11.85
C ARG A 116 -34.43 -23.71 13.16
N SER A 117 -35.44 -23.08 13.75
CA SER A 117 -36.05 -23.50 15.03
C SER A 117 -37.47 -22.93 15.16
N ASP A 118 -38.22 -23.32 16.19
CA ASP A 118 -39.56 -22.74 16.44
C ASP A 118 -39.51 -21.21 16.71
N ALA A 119 -38.39 -20.71 17.24
CA ALA A 119 -38.17 -19.28 17.48
C ALA A 119 -37.64 -18.52 16.25
N VAL A 120 -37.04 -19.23 15.29
CA VAL A 120 -36.50 -18.70 14.03
C VAL A 120 -37.02 -19.60 12.90
N PRO A 121 -38.27 -19.40 12.45
CA PRO A 121 -38.96 -20.34 11.56
C PRO A 121 -38.58 -20.18 10.08
N ASP A 122 -38.13 -18.98 9.68
CA ASP A 122 -37.83 -18.59 8.30
C ASP A 122 -36.49 -17.85 8.19
N ALA A 123 -35.95 -17.81 6.97
CA ALA A 123 -34.67 -17.15 6.69
C ALA A 123 -34.73 -15.62 6.96
N ASP A 124 -35.89 -14.98 6.83
CA ASP A 124 -36.05 -13.57 7.19
C ASP A 124 -35.90 -13.33 8.71
N ALA A 125 -36.40 -14.23 9.54
CA ALA A 125 -36.24 -14.18 11.00
C ALA A 125 -34.77 -14.35 11.37
N ALA A 126 -34.06 -15.28 10.71
CA ALA A 126 -32.63 -15.46 10.88
C ALA A 126 -31.84 -14.21 10.43
N ALA A 127 -32.18 -13.62 9.29
CA ALA A 127 -31.57 -12.39 8.79
C ALA A 127 -31.80 -11.19 9.72
N ARG A 128 -33.03 -11.00 10.24
CA ARG A 128 -33.35 -9.96 11.23
C ARG A 128 -32.57 -10.14 12.54
N ALA A 129 -32.49 -11.36 13.05
CA ALA A 129 -31.77 -11.67 14.29
C ALA A 129 -30.26 -11.48 14.13
N TYR A 130 -29.67 -11.97 13.02
CA TYR A 130 -28.24 -11.80 12.74
C TYR A 130 -27.85 -10.33 12.51
N ARG A 131 -28.73 -9.53 11.89
CA ARG A 131 -28.58 -8.07 11.78
C ARG A 131 -28.60 -7.37 13.14
N ALA A 132 -29.47 -7.80 14.06
CA ALA A 132 -29.51 -7.27 15.42
C ALA A 132 -28.23 -7.61 16.20
N GLU A 133 -27.68 -8.81 16.01
CA GLU A 133 -26.40 -9.23 16.57
C GLU A 133 -25.23 -8.37 16.07
N LEU A 134 -25.15 -8.13 14.75
CA LEU A 134 -24.19 -7.20 14.14
C LEU A 134 -24.34 -5.77 14.67
N THR A 135 -25.58 -5.28 14.82
CA THR A 135 -25.84 -3.93 15.34
C THR A 135 -25.45 -3.82 16.82
N THR A 136 -25.60 -4.89 17.61
CA THR A 136 -25.20 -4.92 19.03
C THR A 136 -23.69 -4.86 19.21
N HIS A 137 -22.93 -5.37 18.24
CA HIS A 137 -21.46 -5.36 18.22
C HIS A 137 -20.87 -4.23 17.35
N ALA A 138 -21.68 -3.25 16.94
CA ALA A 138 -21.22 -2.12 16.15
C ALA A 138 -20.46 -1.09 17.02
N PRO A 139 -19.28 -0.63 16.59
CA PRO A 139 -18.62 0.54 17.19
C PRO A 139 -19.49 1.80 17.14
N GLU A 140 -19.22 2.76 18.02
CA GLU A 140 -19.97 4.02 18.05
C GLU A 140 -19.94 4.73 16.68
N GLY A 141 -21.12 5.11 16.17
CA GLY A 141 -21.30 5.73 14.87
C GLY A 141 -21.39 4.76 13.68
N LEU A 142 -21.17 3.45 13.87
CA LEU A 142 -21.30 2.43 12.83
C LEU A 142 -22.58 1.60 12.99
N ARG A 143 -22.93 0.82 11.95
CA ARG A 143 -24.13 -0.04 11.91
C ARG A 143 -23.84 -1.53 12.11
N ALA A 144 -22.58 -1.93 12.02
CA ALA A 144 -22.06 -3.27 12.19
C ALA A 144 -20.60 -3.18 12.69
N PRO A 145 -20.02 -4.25 13.27
CA PRO A 145 -18.57 -4.38 13.36
C PRO A 145 -17.92 -4.25 11.98
N VAL A 146 -16.67 -3.79 11.96
CA VAL A 146 -15.84 -3.75 10.77
C VAL A 146 -15.00 -5.03 10.74
N PRO A 147 -15.23 -5.98 9.80
CA PRO A 147 -14.39 -7.16 9.69
C PRO A 147 -12.94 -6.77 9.39
N ASP A 148 -11.98 -7.25 10.17
CA ASP A 148 -10.54 -7.11 9.87
C ASP A 148 -10.13 -8.00 8.70
N VAL A 149 -10.62 -9.25 8.70
CA VAL A 149 -10.48 -10.18 7.58
C VAL A 149 -11.84 -10.83 7.31
N LEU A 150 -12.25 -10.81 6.05
CA LEU A 150 -13.48 -11.41 5.55
C LEU A 150 -13.12 -12.40 4.44
N LEU A 151 -13.27 -13.69 4.74
CA LEU A 151 -13.04 -14.77 3.79
C LEU A 151 -14.29 -15.00 2.93
N LEU A 152 -14.12 -15.20 1.61
CA LEU A 152 -15.19 -15.59 0.69
C LEU A 152 -14.74 -16.71 -0.25
N GLY A 153 -15.58 -17.74 -0.39
CA GLY A 153 -15.54 -18.61 -1.56
C GLY A 153 -16.14 -17.92 -2.79
N VAL A 154 -15.67 -18.30 -3.99
CA VAL A 154 -16.20 -17.82 -5.27
C VAL A 154 -16.94 -18.93 -6.01
N GLY A 155 -18.12 -18.62 -6.56
CA GLY A 155 -18.89 -19.52 -7.43
C GLY A 155 -18.37 -19.60 -8.87
N PRO A 156 -18.63 -20.69 -9.62
CA PRO A 156 -18.40 -20.76 -11.08
C PRO A 156 -19.24 -19.73 -11.86
N ASP A 157 -20.35 -19.33 -11.25
CA ASP A 157 -21.27 -18.27 -11.63
C ASP A 157 -20.83 -16.88 -11.10
N GLY A 158 -19.73 -16.79 -10.35
CA GLY A 158 -19.21 -15.52 -9.82
C GLY A 158 -19.91 -15.01 -8.56
N HIS A 159 -20.86 -15.73 -7.98
CA HIS A 159 -21.43 -15.37 -6.68
C HIS A 159 -20.37 -15.41 -5.57
N VAL A 160 -20.62 -14.62 -4.52
CA VAL A 160 -19.91 -14.64 -3.24
C VAL A 160 -20.94 -14.66 -2.12
N ALA A 161 -20.59 -15.21 -0.96
CA ALA A 161 -21.54 -15.44 0.12
C ALA A 161 -22.79 -16.17 -0.44
N SER A 162 -23.99 -15.59 -0.28
CA SER A 162 -25.19 -16.01 -1.01
C SER A 162 -25.80 -14.89 -1.88
N LEU A 163 -24.93 -14.05 -2.47
CA LEU A 163 -25.29 -12.99 -3.42
C LEU A 163 -25.08 -13.46 -4.86
N PHE A 164 -26.14 -13.92 -5.52
CA PHE A 164 -26.08 -14.56 -6.85
C PHE A 164 -26.43 -13.61 -8.01
N PRO A 165 -25.84 -13.78 -9.21
CA PRO A 165 -26.26 -13.05 -10.41
C PRO A 165 -27.77 -13.18 -10.66
N GLY A 166 -28.42 -12.06 -11.02
CA GLY A 166 -29.85 -12.03 -11.32
C GLY A 166 -30.82 -12.22 -10.14
N LYS A 167 -30.33 -12.30 -8.89
CA LYS A 167 -31.19 -12.29 -7.69
C LYS A 167 -31.40 -10.89 -7.14
N GLN A 168 -32.60 -10.61 -6.63
CA GLN A 168 -32.92 -9.30 -6.03
C GLN A 168 -32.03 -8.98 -4.82
N THR A 169 -31.62 -9.99 -4.06
CA THR A 169 -30.71 -9.93 -2.91
C THR A 169 -29.34 -9.30 -3.25
N LEU A 170 -28.87 -9.44 -4.49
CA LEU A 170 -27.63 -8.84 -4.99
C LEU A 170 -27.68 -7.31 -5.04
N HIS A 171 -28.87 -6.75 -5.26
CA HIS A 171 -29.10 -5.31 -5.40
C HIS A 171 -29.41 -4.60 -4.07
N GLU A 172 -29.22 -5.28 -2.93
CA GLU A 172 -29.32 -4.65 -1.62
C GLU A 172 -28.11 -3.75 -1.36
N HIS A 173 -28.39 -2.49 -1.01
CA HIS A 173 -27.40 -1.41 -0.90
C HIS A 173 -27.48 -0.65 0.44
N HIS A 174 -28.45 -0.98 1.28
CA HIS A 174 -28.73 -0.31 2.54
C HIS A 174 -28.81 -1.27 3.73
N ASP A 175 -29.38 -2.45 3.53
CA ASP A 175 -29.43 -3.48 4.57
C ASP A 175 -28.08 -4.21 4.72
N LEU A 176 -27.81 -4.76 5.90
CA LEU A 176 -26.58 -5.46 6.28
C LEU A 176 -26.65 -6.98 6.00
N VAL A 177 -27.86 -7.52 6.07
CA VAL A 177 -28.16 -8.96 6.00
C VAL A 177 -29.45 -9.17 5.22
N VAL A 178 -29.45 -10.11 4.28
CA VAL A 178 -30.60 -10.52 3.47
C VAL A 178 -30.91 -12.01 3.63
N ALA A 179 -32.18 -12.36 3.45
CA ALA A 179 -32.62 -13.73 3.20
C ALA A 179 -32.68 -13.99 1.69
N GLU A 180 -32.08 -15.09 1.25
CA GLU A 180 -32.23 -15.63 -0.10
C GLU A 180 -33.09 -16.88 0.00
N HIS A 181 -34.20 -16.95 -0.73
CA HIS A 181 -35.19 -18.03 -0.59
C HIS A 181 -35.16 -19.03 -1.76
N ASP A 182 -34.49 -18.69 -2.86
CA ASP A 182 -34.47 -19.45 -4.11
C ASP A 182 -33.03 -19.55 -4.63
N SER A 183 -32.06 -19.81 -3.75
CA SER A 183 -30.67 -19.97 -4.16
C SER A 183 -30.56 -21.03 -5.28
N PRO A 184 -29.86 -20.73 -6.39
CA PRO A 184 -29.68 -21.69 -7.49
C PRO A 184 -28.81 -22.91 -7.09
N LYS A 185 -28.35 -22.97 -5.85
CA LYS A 185 -27.58 -24.07 -5.27
C LYS A 185 -28.26 -24.59 -4.00
N PRO A 186 -28.54 -25.90 -3.89
CA PRO A 186 -29.14 -26.44 -2.69
C PRO A 186 -28.27 -26.17 -1.45
N PRO A 187 -28.88 -25.95 -0.26
CA PRO A 187 -30.30 -25.70 -0.06
C PRO A 187 -30.71 -24.30 -0.54
N PRO A 188 -31.98 -24.09 -0.93
CA PRO A 188 -32.46 -22.84 -1.52
C PRO A 188 -32.53 -21.68 -0.52
N GLU A 189 -32.90 -21.95 0.73
CA GLU A 189 -33.00 -20.93 1.78
C GLU A 189 -31.66 -20.68 2.47
N ARG A 190 -31.24 -19.41 2.46
CA ARG A 190 -29.94 -18.94 2.96
C ARG A 190 -30.06 -17.56 3.57
N VAL A 191 -29.09 -17.21 4.41
CA VAL A 191 -28.90 -15.86 4.94
C VAL A 191 -27.52 -15.38 4.50
N SER A 192 -27.42 -14.14 4.02
CA SER A 192 -26.18 -13.57 3.50
C SER A 192 -25.89 -12.21 4.11
N LEU A 193 -24.62 -11.93 4.39
CA LEU A 193 -24.14 -10.55 4.41
C LEU A 193 -24.30 -9.92 3.02
N THR A 194 -24.51 -8.62 2.99
CA THR A 194 -24.67 -7.80 1.79
C THR A 194 -23.39 -7.03 1.47
N PHE A 195 -23.31 -6.39 0.29
CA PHE A 195 -22.16 -5.54 -0.04
C PHE A 195 -21.88 -4.38 0.93
N PRO A 196 -22.87 -3.73 1.58
CA PRO A 196 -22.63 -2.82 2.69
C PRO A 196 -21.72 -3.36 3.81
N VAL A 197 -21.80 -4.65 4.16
CA VAL A 197 -20.88 -5.26 5.15
C VAL A 197 -19.61 -5.80 4.47
N ILE A 198 -19.74 -6.44 3.30
CA ILE A 198 -18.58 -7.01 2.60
C ILE A 198 -17.56 -5.91 2.21
N ARG A 199 -18.05 -4.72 1.80
CA ARG A 199 -17.22 -3.57 1.44
C ARG A 199 -16.86 -2.66 2.61
N SER A 200 -17.44 -2.87 3.81
CA SER A 200 -16.92 -2.25 5.03
C SER A 200 -15.74 -3.03 5.60
N ALA A 201 -15.64 -4.32 5.28
CA ALA A 201 -14.50 -5.14 5.65
C ALA A 201 -13.20 -4.47 5.22
N ARG A 202 -12.24 -4.59 6.11
CA ARG A 202 -10.85 -4.23 5.90
C ARG A 202 -10.29 -5.12 4.81
N GLU A 203 -9.87 -6.35 5.11
CA GLU A 203 -9.40 -7.24 4.06
C GLU A 203 -10.51 -8.18 3.59
N VAL A 204 -10.77 -8.21 2.28
CA VAL A 204 -11.59 -9.25 1.65
C VAL A 204 -10.66 -10.22 0.94
N TRP A 205 -10.69 -11.48 1.37
CA TRP A 205 -9.87 -12.55 0.80
C TRP A 205 -10.78 -13.52 0.04
N LEU A 206 -10.67 -13.52 -1.29
CA LEU A 206 -11.40 -14.41 -2.18
C LEU A 206 -10.57 -15.67 -2.40
N VAL A 207 -11.08 -16.80 -1.93
CA VAL A 207 -10.38 -18.09 -1.95
C VAL A 207 -11.06 -19.01 -2.97
N ALA A 208 -10.36 -19.38 -4.04
CA ALA A 208 -10.91 -20.19 -5.10
C ALA A 208 -9.93 -21.25 -5.63
N ALA A 209 -10.43 -22.49 -5.74
CA ALA A 209 -9.77 -23.62 -6.38
C ALA A 209 -10.74 -24.24 -7.39
N GLY A 210 -10.18 -24.94 -8.38
CA GLY A 210 -10.92 -25.65 -9.42
C GLY A 210 -11.12 -24.86 -10.72
N ALA A 211 -10.91 -25.55 -11.84
CA ALA A 211 -11.05 -25.04 -13.20
C ALA A 211 -12.44 -24.47 -13.50
N GLU A 212 -13.49 -24.95 -12.82
CA GLU A 212 -14.85 -24.44 -12.99
C GLU A 212 -15.03 -23.00 -12.47
N LYS A 213 -14.05 -22.47 -11.72
CA LYS A 213 -14.05 -21.08 -11.22
C LYS A 213 -13.33 -20.10 -12.13
N ALA A 214 -12.47 -20.59 -13.02
CA ALA A 214 -11.52 -19.76 -13.77
C ALA A 214 -12.17 -18.58 -14.51
N ALA A 215 -13.21 -18.86 -15.31
CA ALA A 215 -13.91 -17.82 -16.06
C ALA A 215 -14.58 -16.77 -15.16
N ALA A 216 -15.02 -17.13 -13.95
CA ALA A 216 -15.60 -16.18 -12.99
C ALA A 216 -14.52 -15.34 -12.29
N VAL A 217 -13.41 -15.97 -11.90
CA VAL A 217 -12.22 -15.29 -11.35
C VAL A 217 -11.69 -14.26 -12.34
N ALA A 218 -11.50 -14.65 -13.61
CA ALA A 218 -11.00 -13.77 -14.65
C ALA A 218 -11.92 -12.56 -14.91
N ARG A 219 -13.25 -12.76 -14.98
CA ARG A 219 -14.22 -11.66 -15.09
C ARG A 219 -14.18 -10.72 -13.88
N ALA A 220 -14.04 -11.27 -12.68
CA ALA A 220 -14.05 -10.48 -11.45
C ALA A 220 -12.78 -9.63 -11.31
N VAL A 221 -11.60 -10.23 -11.54
CA VAL A 221 -10.30 -9.56 -11.53
C VAL A 221 -10.22 -8.46 -12.60
N ALA A 222 -10.84 -8.68 -13.77
CA ALA A 222 -10.92 -7.68 -14.84
C ALA A 222 -11.90 -6.52 -14.54
N GLY A 223 -12.53 -6.48 -13.36
CA GLY A 223 -13.49 -5.42 -13.00
C GLY A 223 -14.84 -5.53 -13.71
N GLY A 224 -15.30 -6.74 -14.00
CA GLY A 224 -16.61 -6.99 -14.61
C GLY A 224 -17.79 -6.48 -13.77
N ASP A 225 -18.96 -6.34 -14.39
CA ASP A 225 -20.16 -5.84 -13.70
C ASP A 225 -20.53 -6.75 -12.52
N VAL A 226 -20.77 -6.15 -11.36
CA VAL A 226 -21.18 -6.83 -10.12
C VAL A 226 -22.53 -7.55 -10.30
N ALA A 227 -23.40 -7.07 -11.19
CA ALA A 227 -24.67 -7.73 -11.52
C ALA A 227 -24.47 -9.12 -12.16
N ASP A 228 -23.43 -9.26 -13.00
CA ASP A 228 -23.10 -10.49 -13.72
C ASP A 228 -22.04 -11.34 -13.00
N THR A 229 -21.17 -10.71 -12.21
CA THR A 229 -20.07 -11.36 -11.47
C THR A 229 -19.91 -10.70 -10.08
N PRO A 230 -20.76 -11.08 -9.10
CA PRO A 230 -20.78 -10.49 -7.75
C PRO A 230 -19.41 -10.42 -7.05
N ALA A 231 -18.51 -11.38 -7.31
CA ALA A 231 -17.15 -11.38 -6.80
C ALA A 231 -16.33 -10.11 -7.17
N ALA A 232 -16.63 -9.44 -8.29
CA ALA A 232 -16.04 -8.15 -8.63
C ALA A 232 -16.40 -7.04 -7.62
N GLY A 233 -17.55 -7.18 -6.95
CA GLY A 233 -18.03 -6.25 -5.94
C GLY A 233 -17.52 -6.55 -4.52
N ALA A 234 -16.81 -7.65 -4.31
CA ALA A 234 -16.29 -8.07 -3.02
C ALA A 234 -14.90 -7.45 -2.77
N VAL A 235 -14.89 -6.12 -2.69
CA VAL A 235 -13.68 -5.33 -2.48
C VAL A 235 -13.54 -4.92 -1.02
N GLY A 236 -12.39 -5.20 -0.41
CA GLY A 236 -12.06 -4.70 0.91
C GLY A 236 -11.62 -3.23 0.88
N THR A 237 -11.85 -2.52 1.97
CA THR A 237 -11.27 -1.18 2.18
C THR A 237 -9.74 -1.25 2.30
N GLU A 238 -9.20 -2.31 2.91
CA GLU A 238 -7.76 -2.50 3.22
C GLU A 238 -7.04 -3.19 2.08
N ARG A 239 -7.64 -4.27 1.59
CA ARG A 239 -7.03 -5.17 0.62
C ARG A 239 -8.12 -6.00 -0.02
N THR A 240 -7.98 -6.25 -1.32
CA THR A 240 -8.72 -7.30 -2.00
C THR A 240 -7.70 -8.33 -2.48
N LEU A 241 -7.70 -9.50 -1.85
CA LEU A 241 -6.69 -10.53 -2.04
C LEU A 241 -7.33 -11.77 -2.66
N TRP A 242 -6.84 -12.17 -3.83
CA TRP A 242 -7.24 -13.38 -4.52
C TRP A 242 -6.25 -14.49 -4.22
N LEU A 243 -6.69 -15.48 -3.46
CA LEU A 243 -5.93 -16.68 -3.14
C LEU A 243 -6.47 -17.81 -4.02
N LEU A 244 -5.70 -18.16 -5.04
CA LEU A 244 -6.12 -19.05 -6.13
C LEU A 244 -5.29 -20.33 -6.16
N ASP A 245 -5.85 -21.42 -6.69
CA ASP A 245 -5.03 -22.49 -7.28
C ASP A 245 -4.74 -22.22 -8.77
N VAL A 246 -3.77 -22.94 -9.36
CA VAL A 246 -3.41 -22.78 -10.78
C VAL A 246 -4.60 -22.99 -11.74
N THR A 247 -5.59 -23.80 -11.36
CA THR A 247 -6.73 -24.11 -12.22
C THR A 247 -7.80 -23.02 -12.16
N ALA A 248 -8.02 -22.41 -10.99
CA ALA A 248 -8.86 -21.23 -10.83
C ALA A 248 -8.21 -19.95 -11.40
N ALA A 249 -6.88 -19.95 -11.58
CA ALA A 249 -6.13 -18.86 -12.20
C ALA A 249 -5.94 -18.98 -13.73
N GLN A 250 -6.29 -20.11 -14.35
CA GLN A 250 -5.87 -20.44 -15.73
C GLN A 250 -6.40 -19.48 -16.82
N ASP A 251 -7.51 -18.78 -16.57
CA ASP A 251 -8.13 -17.82 -17.51
C ASP A 251 -7.66 -16.37 -17.27
N LEU A 252 -6.76 -16.13 -16.30
CA LEU A 252 -6.15 -14.82 -16.09
C LEU A 252 -5.15 -14.51 -17.22
N PRO A 253 -5.02 -13.23 -17.63
CA PRO A 253 -3.99 -12.84 -18.60
C PRO A 253 -2.60 -13.17 -18.05
N ALA A 254 -1.76 -13.78 -18.89
CA ALA A 254 -0.39 -14.10 -18.52
C ALA A 254 0.38 -12.80 -18.20
N ALA A 255 1.04 -12.77 -17.03
CA ALA A 255 1.98 -11.69 -16.72
C ALA A 255 3.16 -11.76 -17.70
N ASP A 256 3.58 -10.61 -18.23
CA ASP A 256 4.67 -10.54 -19.21
C ASP A 256 5.95 -11.16 -18.66
N ALA A 257 6.47 -12.14 -19.38
CA ALA A 257 7.49 -13.07 -18.91
C ALA A 257 8.93 -12.50 -18.98
N THR A 258 9.22 -11.45 -18.21
CA THR A 258 10.60 -10.98 -17.95
C THR A 258 10.86 -10.57 -16.49
N ALA A 259 10.69 -11.51 -15.55
CA ALA A 259 11.19 -11.36 -14.18
C ALA A 259 11.52 -12.73 -13.55
N GLY A 260 12.70 -13.28 -13.85
CA GLY A 260 13.24 -14.46 -13.19
C GLY A 260 14.38 -14.12 -12.24
N GLY A 261 14.14 -14.18 -10.92
CA GLY A 261 15.15 -13.95 -9.89
C GLY A 261 14.62 -14.28 -8.50
N ALA A 262 15.21 -15.28 -7.83
CA ALA A 262 14.70 -15.79 -6.55
C ALA A 262 15.41 -15.17 -5.33
N GLY A 263 14.69 -15.01 -4.21
CA GLY A 263 15.28 -15.12 -2.88
C GLY A 263 15.14 -13.95 -1.87
N ALA A 264 13.91 -13.72 -1.38
CA ALA A 264 13.55 -13.26 -0.02
C ALA A 264 14.01 -11.86 0.50
N PRO A 265 13.33 -11.32 1.53
CA PRO A 265 11.92 -11.43 1.88
C PRO A 265 11.21 -10.05 1.80
N ALA A 266 10.16 -9.93 0.98
CA ALA A 266 9.29 -8.77 1.04
C ALA A 266 8.35 -8.90 2.25
N ALA A 267 8.54 -8.03 3.25
CA ALA A 267 7.58 -7.88 4.34
C ALA A 267 6.23 -7.38 3.81
N SER A 268 5.16 -7.71 4.54
CA SER A 268 3.79 -7.25 4.29
C SER A 268 3.72 -5.74 4.02
N PRO A 269 2.73 -5.29 3.23
CA PRO A 269 1.77 -4.44 3.93
C PRO A 269 0.30 -4.65 3.57
N THR A 270 -0.44 -3.94 4.40
CA THR A 270 -1.87 -3.63 4.43
C THR A 270 -1.89 -2.10 4.75
N SER A 271 -2.97 -1.33 4.93
CA SER A 271 -4.33 -1.59 5.39
C SER A 271 -5.15 -0.27 5.49
N SER A 272 -5.97 0.08 4.46
CA SER A 272 -7.14 1.02 4.39
C SER A 272 -7.07 2.33 5.14
N ASP A 273 -8.18 3.10 5.14
CA ASP A 273 -9.04 3.46 6.29
C ASP A 273 -8.76 2.80 7.70
N ALA A 274 -7.51 2.47 8.03
CA ALA A 274 -6.80 3.12 9.13
C ALA A 274 -6.60 4.64 8.82
N ASP A 275 -5.74 5.35 9.55
CA ASP A 275 -5.03 6.44 8.87
C ASP A 275 -4.33 5.82 7.65
N PRO A 276 -4.69 6.20 6.41
CA PRO A 276 -4.55 5.30 5.28
C PRO A 276 -3.15 4.73 5.17
N ALA A 277 -3.00 3.41 5.35
CA ALA A 277 -1.76 2.82 5.87
C ALA A 277 -0.52 3.49 5.30
N PRO A 278 0.33 4.09 6.16
CA PRO A 278 0.64 5.51 6.08
C PRO A 278 0.98 6.03 4.68
N GLU A 279 1.73 5.26 3.90
CA GLU A 279 1.97 5.39 2.45
C GLU A 279 0.73 5.78 1.61
N ALA A 280 -0.44 5.19 1.87
CA ALA A 280 -1.68 5.50 1.16
C ALA A 280 -2.29 6.84 1.60
N LEU A 281 -2.10 7.26 2.86
CA LEU A 281 -2.52 8.58 3.33
C LEU A 281 -1.59 9.61 2.72
N TRP A 282 -0.30 9.33 2.74
CA TRP A 282 0.72 10.15 2.12
C TRP A 282 0.47 10.32 0.63
N ALA A 283 0.09 9.27 -0.09
CA ALA A 283 -0.34 9.36 -1.48
C ALA A 283 -1.60 10.22 -1.67
N ARG A 284 -2.68 10.00 -0.90
CA ARG A 284 -3.90 10.84 -1.01
C ARG A 284 -3.68 12.30 -0.60
N VAL A 285 -2.76 12.54 0.33
CA VAL A 285 -2.33 13.88 0.76
C VAL A 285 -1.47 14.53 -0.32
N ASP A 286 -0.53 13.79 -0.94
CA ASP A 286 0.26 14.29 -2.06
C ASP A 286 -0.59 14.53 -3.31
N ASP A 287 -1.58 13.69 -3.62
CA ASP A 287 -2.56 13.95 -4.71
C ASP A 287 -3.32 15.25 -4.48
N TYR A 288 -3.79 15.47 -3.24
CA TYR A 288 -4.45 16.71 -2.82
C TYR A 288 -3.50 17.91 -2.90
N LEU A 289 -2.26 17.78 -2.40
CA LEU A 289 -1.27 18.85 -2.41
C LEU A 289 -0.78 19.15 -3.83
N ALA A 290 -0.63 18.15 -4.70
CA ALA A 290 -0.27 18.34 -6.11
C ALA A 290 -1.37 19.09 -6.87
N ALA A 291 -2.65 18.78 -6.60
CA ALA A 291 -3.78 19.54 -7.13
C ALA A 291 -3.84 20.99 -6.62
N VAL A 292 -3.30 21.29 -5.43
CA VAL A 292 -3.18 22.65 -4.88
C VAL A 292 -1.93 23.39 -5.37
N VAL A 293 -0.83 22.67 -5.59
CA VAL A 293 0.45 23.21 -6.10
C VAL A 293 0.36 23.54 -7.59
N GLU A 294 -0.47 22.81 -8.34
CA GLU A 294 -0.61 22.82 -9.80
C GLU A 294 0.75 22.61 -10.50
N GLU A 295 1.06 21.35 -10.85
CA GLU A 295 2.28 21.05 -11.60
C GLU A 295 2.27 21.79 -12.97
N PRO A 296 3.24 22.69 -13.24
CA PRO A 296 3.27 23.41 -14.50
C PRO A 296 3.52 22.45 -15.66
N PRO A 297 2.86 22.62 -16.83
CA PRO A 297 3.03 21.75 -17.99
C PRO A 297 4.49 21.58 -18.45
N ALA A 298 5.35 22.58 -18.21
CA ALA A 298 6.79 22.51 -18.48
C ALA A 298 7.53 21.53 -17.53
N ALA A 299 7.18 21.49 -16.24
CA ALA A 299 7.74 20.52 -15.29
C ALA A 299 7.29 19.09 -15.65
N ALA A 300 5.99 18.92 -15.90
CA ALA A 300 5.43 17.64 -16.33
C ALA A 300 6.08 17.13 -17.63
N ALA A 301 6.40 18.03 -18.57
CA ALA A 301 7.11 17.67 -19.81
C ALA A 301 8.56 17.19 -19.55
N VAL A 302 9.28 17.77 -18.58
CA VAL A 302 10.62 17.30 -18.18
C VAL A 302 10.54 15.91 -17.56
N ALA A 303 9.57 15.67 -16.66
CA ALA A 303 9.34 14.35 -16.08
C ALA A 303 8.97 13.30 -17.16
N ALA A 304 8.07 13.65 -18.08
CA ALA A 304 7.66 12.78 -19.17
C ALA A 304 8.81 12.46 -20.15
N ALA A 305 9.71 13.41 -20.41
CA ALA A 305 10.89 13.19 -21.24
C ALA A 305 11.88 12.22 -20.59
N ALA A 306 12.10 12.33 -19.27
CA ALA A 306 12.91 11.38 -18.51
C ALA A 306 12.32 9.96 -18.55
N ALA A 307 11.01 9.82 -18.33
CA ALA A 307 10.31 8.54 -18.42
C ALA A 307 10.35 7.94 -19.84
N ALA A 308 10.15 8.76 -20.88
CA ALA A 308 10.20 8.31 -22.28
C ALA A 308 11.60 7.86 -22.73
N ALA A 309 12.66 8.41 -22.12
CA ALA A 309 14.04 7.96 -22.32
C ALA A 309 14.44 6.78 -21.42
N GLY A 310 13.53 6.25 -20.59
CA GLY A 310 13.77 5.08 -19.74
C GLY A 310 14.62 5.34 -18.51
N LEU A 311 14.71 6.60 -18.04
CA LEU A 311 15.41 6.91 -16.79
C LEU A 311 14.62 6.37 -15.57
N PRO A 312 15.29 6.00 -14.46
CA PRO A 312 14.61 5.59 -13.24
C PRO A 312 13.64 6.65 -12.69
N ASP A 313 12.45 6.24 -12.25
CA ASP A 313 11.47 7.13 -11.57
C ASP A 313 11.86 7.41 -10.11
N ILE A 314 13.01 8.05 -9.94
CA ILE A 314 13.57 8.45 -8.64
C ILE A 314 13.59 9.97 -8.45
N ALA A 315 13.01 10.73 -9.37
CA ALA A 315 12.87 12.17 -9.24
C ALA A 315 11.98 12.56 -8.04
N VAL A 316 12.25 13.73 -7.47
CA VAL A 316 11.44 14.35 -6.41
C VAL A 316 9.98 14.54 -6.84
N ALA A 317 9.03 14.47 -5.91
CA ALA A 317 7.62 14.74 -6.18
C ALA A 317 7.36 16.23 -6.53
N PRO A 318 6.26 16.59 -7.22
CA PRO A 318 5.95 17.98 -7.55
C PRO A 318 5.88 18.92 -6.33
N SER A 319 5.38 18.42 -5.20
CA SER A 319 5.34 19.12 -3.92
C SER A 319 6.75 19.44 -3.38
N GLN A 320 7.70 18.52 -3.53
CA GLN A 320 9.11 18.71 -3.15
C GLN A 320 9.82 19.67 -4.12
N GLY A 321 9.59 19.55 -5.43
CA GLY A 321 10.10 20.50 -6.42
C GLY A 321 9.66 21.94 -6.14
N ARG A 322 8.36 22.13 -5.88
CA ARG A 322 7.82 23.43 -5.45
C ARG A 322 8.43 23.93 -4.14
N PHE A 323 8.68 23.04 -3.18
CA PHE A 323 9.35 23.40 -1.92
C PHE A 323 10.79 23.90 -2.16
N LEU A 324 11.57 23.22 -3.00
CA LEU A 324 12.91 23.68 -3.40
C LEU A 324 12.89 25.06 -4.07
N GLN A 325 11.94 25.30 -4.98
CA GLN A 325 11.74 26.61 -5.60
C GLN A 325 11.45 27.71 -4.56
N LEU A 326 10.59 27.42 -3.57
CA LEU A 326 10.25 28.36 -2.50
C LEU A 326 11.44 28.65 -1.57
N LEU A 327 12.28 27.65 -1.26
CA LEU A 327 13.52 27.88 -0.49
C LEU A 327 14.51 28.76 -1.26
N ALA A 328 14.74 28.48 -2.54
CA ALA A 328 15.62 29.27 -3.39
C ALA A 328 15.14 30.73 -3.50
N ALA A 329 13.83 30.95 -3.68
CA ALA A 329 13.25 32.29 -3.68
C ALA A 329 13.37 32.99 -2.31
N ALA A 330 13.16 32.27 -1.20
CA ALA A 330 13.21 32.82 0.15
C ALA A 330 14.62 33.29 0.59
N VAL A 331 15.69 32.65 0.09
CA VAL A 331 17.07 33.10 0.32
C VAL A 331 17.56 34.13 -0.69
N GLY A 332 16.73 34.47 -1.70
CA GLY A 332 17.10 35.34 -2.81
C GLY A 332 18.18 34.74 -3.70
N ALA A 333 18.13 33.42 -3.95
CA ALA A 333 19.16 32.70 -4.66
C ALA A 333 19.39 33.26 -6.08
N ARG A 334 20.67 33.43 -6.41
CA ARG A 334 21.18 33.78 -7.74
C ARG A 334 22.07 32.67 -8.27
N ARG A 335 22.84 32.00 -7.40
CA ARG A 335 23.74 30.91 -7.76
C ARG A 335 23.38 29.66 -6.95
N VAL A 336 22.91 28.62 -7.63
CA VAL A 336 22.51 27.34 -7.02
C VAL A 336 23.45 26.22 -7.46
N LEU A 337 23.80 25.32 -6.56
CA LEU A 337 24.49 24.07 -6.87
C LEU A 337 23.53 22.89 -6.69
N GLU A 338 23.51 21.97 -7.63
CA GLU A 338 22.75 20.72 -7.55
C GLU A 338 23.71 19.54 -7.79
N ILE A 339 23.62 18.52 -6.94
CA ILE A 339 24.43 17.30 -7.02
C ILE A 339 23.48 16.13 -7.28
N GLY A 340 23.45 15.64 -8.52
CA GLY A 340 22.45 14.69 -9.02
C GLY A 340 21.41 15.39 -9.90
N THR A 341 21.56 15.32 -11.22
CA THR A 341 20.65 15.98 -12.19
C THR A 341 19.56 15.03 -12.69
N LEU A 342 19.90 13.76 -12.93
CA LEU A 342 19.04 12.76 -13.57
C LEU A 342 18.44 13.30 -14.88
N GLY A 343 17.12 13.51 -14.93
CA GLY A 343 16.39 14.04 -16.09
C GLY A 343 16.14 15.55 -16.04
N GLY A 344 16.65 16.26 -15.02
CA GLY A 344 16.54 17.72 -14.89
C GLY A 344 15.29 18.22 -14.16
N TYR A 345 14.49 17.35 -13.52
CA TYR A 345 13.20 17.75 -12.93
C TYR A 345 13.35 18.74 -11.76
N SER A 346 14.20 18.43 -10.77
CA SER A 346 14.54 19.35 -9.67
C SER A 346 15.28 20.59 -10.18
N THR A 347 16.17 20.42 -11.16
CA THR A 347 16.90 21.51 -11.83
C THR A 347 15.94 22.57 -12.41
N TRP A 348 14.84 22.13 -13.03
CA TRP A 348 13.82 23.03 -13.58
C TRP A 348 13.18 23.87 -12.47
N TRP A 349 12.74 23.23 -11.38
CA TRP A 349 12.13 23.91 -10.24
C TRP A 349 13.09 24.92 -9.58
N LEU A 350 14.37 24.57 -9.43
CA LEU A 350 15.41 25.45 -8.91
C LEU A 350 15.64 26.66 -9.84
N ALA A 351 15.81 26.42 -11.14
CA ALA A 351 16.02 27.49 -12.13
C ALA A 351 14.86 28.50 -12.15
N GLN A 352 13.63 28.03 -11.94
CA GLN A 352 12.42 28.86 -11.90
C GLN A 352 12.31 29.78 -10.67
N ALA A 353 13.19 29.65 -9.67
CA ALA A 353 13.30 30.62 -8.57
C ALA A 353 14.26 31.78 -8.87
N LEU A 354 15.15 31.61 -9.84
CA LEU A 354 16.29 32.51 -10.06
C LEU A 354 15.91 33.72 -10.93
N PRO A 355 16.56 34.88 -10.71
CA PRO A 355 16.45 36.01 -11.65
C PRO A 355 17.03 35.63 -13.02
N PRO A 356 16.79 36.46 -14.07
CA PRO A 356 17.28 36.18 -15.44
C PRO A 356 18.80 36.04 -15.57
N ASP A 357 19.56 36.57 -14.61
CA ASP A 357 21.03 36.50 -14.54
C ASP A 357 21.54 35.50 -13.48
N GLY A 358 20.66 34.66 -12.94
CA GLY A 358 21.02 33.56 -12.03
C GLY A 358 21.31 32.25 -12.77
N VAL A 359 22.02 31.33 -12.10
CA VAL A 359 22.44 30.04 -12.66
C VAL A 359 22.27 28.89 -11.66
N VAL A 360 21.81 27.74 -12.16
CA VAL A 360 21.91 26.43 -11.51
C VAL A 360 23.10 25.69 -12.10
N VAL A 361 24.15 25.47 -11.32
CA VAL A 361 25.24 24.53 -11.66
C VAL A 361 24.79 23.15 -11.20
N THR A 362 24.62 22.20 -12.13
CA THR A 362 24.13 20.84 -11.80
C THR A 362 25.12 19.77 -12.25
N LEU A 363 25.32 18.77 -11.40
CA LEU A 363 26.34 17.73 -11.56
C LEU A 363 25.69 16.37 -11.85
N GLU A 364 25.99 15.78 -13.02
CA GLU A 364 25.46 14.48 -13.45
C GLU A 364 26.60 13.49 -13.75
N LEU A 365 26.50 12.25 -13.26
CA LEU A 365 27.50 11.22 -13.53
C LEU A 365 27.36 10.60 -14.93
N SER A 366 26.13 10.48 -15.42
CA SER A 366 25.76 9.73 -16.63
C SER A 366 25.55 10.66 -17.83
N GLU A 367 26.46 10.62 -18.81
CA GLU A 367 26.29 11.37 -20.08
C GLU A 367 24.92 11.11 -20.77
N PRO A 368 24.37 9.87 -20.81
CA PRO A 368 23.00 9.65 -21.28
C PRO A 368 21.92 10.41 -20.51
N HIS A 369 22.01 10.50 -19.17
CA HIS A 369 21.06 11.27 -18.37
C HIS A 369 21.23 12.77 -18.61
N ALA A 370 22.48 13.25 -18.62
CA ALA A 370 22.83 14.63 -18.91
C ALA A 370 22.29 15.11 -20.28
N ALA A 371 22.33 14.25 -21.31
CA ALA A 371 21.77 14.56 -22.62
C ALA A 371 20.24 14.73 -22.58
N VAL A 372 19.54 13.90 -21.80
CA VAL A 372 18.08 14.01 -21.59
C VAL A 372 17.74 15.26 -20.78
N ALA A 373 18.46 15.52 -19.67
CA ALA A 373 18.28 16.71 -18.86
C ALA A 373 18.47 17.99 -19.68
N ARG A 374 19.60 18.12 -20.41
CA ARG A 374 19.89 19.26 -21.27
C ARG A 374 18.75 19.52 -22.27
N THR A 375 18.38 18.50 -23.04
CA THR A 375 17.30 18.60 -24.04
C THR A 375 15.95 19.00 -23.43
N SER A 376 15.64 18.46 -22.24
CA SER A 376 14.36 18.72 -21.55
C SER A 376 14.32 20.12 -20.94
N LEU A 377 15.43 20.60 -20.37
CA LEU A 377 15.57 21.93 -19.76
C LEU A 377 15.59 23.05 -20.82
N ASP A 378 16.23 22.80 -21.98
CA ASP A 378 16.16 23.67 -23.15
C ASP A 378 14.71 23.79 -23.65
N ALA A 379 14.03 22.65 -23.85
CA ALA A 379 12.63 22.62 -24.29
C ALA A 379 11.65 23.25 -23.28
N ALA A 380 11.97 23.16 -21.98
CA ALA A 380 11.20 23.76 -20.89
C ALA A 380 11.55 25.24 -20.60
N GLY A 381 12.44 25.86 -21.41
CA GLY A 381 12.72 27.29 -21.39
C GLY A 381 13.59 27.77 -20.21
N VAL A 382 14.45 26.91 -19.68
CA VAL A 382 15.34 27.25 -18.55
C VAL A 382 16.83 26.92 -18.79
N GLY A 383 17.18 26.27 -19.90
CA GLY A 383 18.54 25.83 -20.20
C GLY A 383 19.59 26.96 -20.28
N ASP A 384 19.16 28.18 -20.57
CA ASP A 384 20.00 29.39 -20.53
C ASP A 384 20.52 29.73 -19.12
N ARG A 385 19.85 29.23 -18.08
CA ARG A 385 20.19 29.38 -16.66
C ARG A 385 20.76 28.09 -16.04
N VAL A 386 21.12 27.08 -16.83
CA VAL A 386 21.65 25.80 -16.32
C VAL A 386 23.06 25.51 -16.86
N GLU A 387 24.03 25.41 -15.95
CA GLU A 387 25.39 24.93 -16.21
C GLU A 387 25.48 23.44 -15.81
N LEU A 388 25.27 22.53 -16.77
CA LEU A 388 25.34 21.08 -16.53
C LEU A 388 26.77 20.57 -16.74
N ARG A 389 27.40 20.05 -15.68
CA ARG A 389 28.72 19.39 -15.70
C ARG A 389 28.56 17.88 -15.63
N VAL A 390 29.20 17.16 -16.57
CA VAL A 390 29.17 15.68 -16.60
C VAL A 390 30.45 15.11 -16.00
N GLY A 391 30.33 14.18 -15.05
CA GLY A 391 31.44 13.46 -14.44
C GLY A 391 31.22 13.15 -12.96
N PRO A 392 32.23 12.63 -12.25
CA PRO A 392 32.15 12.38 -10.83
C PRO A 392 31.90 13.69 -10.05
N ALA A 393 30.86 13.69 -9.21
CA ALA A 393 30.49 14.86 -8.41
C ALA A 393 31.66 15.33 -7.52
N ALA A 394 32.41 14.42 -6.90
CA ALA A 394 33.57 14.75 -6.07
C ALA A 394 34.63 15.56 -6.83
N GLU A 395 34.97 15.15 -8.05
CA GLU A 395 35.95 15.85 -8.90
C GLU A 395 35.44 17.23 -9.33
N SER A 396 34.15 17.33 -9.65
CA SER A 396 33.51 18.61 -10.01
C SER A 396 33.47 19.58 -8.83
N LEU A 397 33.24 19.09 -7.61
CA LEU A 397 33.27 19.87 -6.37
C LEU A 397 34.68 20.32 -5.99
N ASP A 398 35.67 19.43 -6.09
CA ASP A 398 37.08 19.78 -5.85
C ASP A 398 37.58 20.81 -6.87
N ALA A 399 37.15 20.71 -8.14
CA ALA A 399 37.41 21.73 -9.16
C ALA A 399 36.75 23.08 -8.81
N LEU A 400 35.47 23.09 -8.43
CA LEU A 400 34.77 24.31 -7.99
C LEU A 400 35.44 24.97 -6.78
N VAL A 401 36.01 24.19 -5.86
CA VAL A 401 36.77 24.72 -4.71
C VAL A 401 38.13 25.28 -5.14
N ALA A 402 38.78 24.66 -6.13
CA ALA A 402 40.05 25.14 -6.67
C ALA A 402 39.89 26.42 -7.54
N ASP A 403 38.73 26.59 -8.18
CA ASP A 403 38.40 27.76 -9.02
C ASP A 403 38.16 29.05 -8.21
N ASP A 404 37.93 28.97 -6.89
CA ASP A 404 37.62 30.09 -5.96
C ASP A 404 36.54 31.06 -6.51
N GLY A 405 35.49 30.48 -7.10
CA GLY A 405 34.42 31.20 -7.79
C GLY A 405 33.42 31.87 -6.84
N GLU A 406 32.41 32.54 -7.41
CA GLU A 406 31.30 33.09 -6.62
C GLU A 406 30.60 31.98 -5.81
N PRO A 407 30.39 32.18 -4.50
CA PRO A 407 29.81 31.17 -3.63
C PRO A 407 28.31 30.97 -3.92
N PHE A 408 27.81 29.78 -3.63
CA PHE A 408 26.40 29.43 -3.81
C PHE A 408 25.51 29.99 -2.69
N ASP A 409 24.29 30.37 -3.08
CA ASP A 409 23.21 30.80 -2.19
C ASP A 409 22.40 29.62 -1.64
N LEU A 410 22.28 28.57 -2.45
CA LEU A 410 21.60 27.32 -2.11
C LEU A 410 22.31 26.13 -2.76
N VAL A 411 22.39 25.01 -2.04
CA VAL A 411 22.86 23.73 -2.57
C VAL A 411 21.79 22.66 -2.36
N PHE A 412 21.49 21.87 -3.40
CA PHE A 412 20.67 20.66 -3.31
C PHE A 412 21.53 19.43 -3.56
N VAL A 413 21.41 18.41 -2.71
CA VAL A 413 22.24 17.20 -2.76
C VAL A 413 21.36 15.95 -2.80
N ASP A 414 21.23 15.36 -3.99
CA ASP A 414 20.55 14.08 -4.22
C ASP A 414 21.40 13.14 -5.12
N ALA A 415 22.56 12.76 -4.59
CA ALA A 415 23.49 11.84 -5.24
C ALA A 415 23.66 10.54 -4.43
N ASP A 416 24.71 9.76 -4.71
CA ASP A 416 25.02 8.57 -3.91
C ASP A 416 25.26 8.94 -2.44
N LYS A 417 24.74 8.09 -1.55
CA LYS A 417 24.67 8.43 -0.12
C LYS A 417 25.94 8.01 0.63
N GLN A 418 26.84 7.24 0.01
CA GLN A 418 28.13 6.84 0.57
C GLN A 418 29.09 8.04 0.67
N GLN A 419 29.10 8.91 -0.35
CA GLN A 419 29.96 10.11 -0.39
C GLN A 419 29.33 11.36 0.24
N LEU A 420 28.15 11.24 0.86
CA LEU A 420 27.34 12.37 1.31
C LEU A 420 28.07 13.32 2.27
N ALA A 421 28.92 12.77 3.15
CA ALA A 421 29.74 13.58 4.06
C ALA A 421 30.77 14.44 3.32
N THR A 422 31.42 13.90 2.29
CA THR A 422 32.39 14.64 1.46
C THR A 422 31.66 15.67 0.57
N TYR A 423 30.51 15.33 0.00
CA TYR A 423 29.70 16.28 -0.77
C TYR A 423 29.24 17.48 0.06
N VAL A 424 28.80 17.26 1.30
CA VAL A 424 28.34 18.33 2.17
C VAL A 424 29.50 19.18 2.71
N ASP A 425 30.66 18.61 3.03
CA ASP A 425 31.85 19.40 3.40
C ASP A 425 32.26 20.38 2.27
N ARG A 426 32.23 19.92 1.02
CA ARG A 426 32.47 20.78 -0.15
C ARG A 426 31.35 21.79 -0.35
N ALA A 427 30.08 21.39 -0.23
CA ALA A 427 28.95 22.29 -0.31
C ALA A 427 29.04 23.44 0.72
N ILE A 428 29.41 23.15 1.97
CA ILE A 428 29.65 24.15 3.02
C ILE A 428 30.79 25.10 2.61
N THR A 429 31.88 24.56 2.07
CA THR A 429 33.05 25.35 1.64
C THR A 429 32.73 26.27 0.45
N LEU A 430 31.86 25.80 -0.46
CA LEU A 430 31.42 26.53 -1.66
C LEU A 430 30.25 27.50 -1.41
N SER A 431 29.73 27.57 -0.18
CA SER A 431 28.53 28.34 0.15
C SER A 431 28.84 29.58 0.98
N ARG A 432 28.09 30.66 0.75
CA ARG A 432 28.24 31.89 1.56
C ARG A 432 27.58 31.75 2.94
N PRO A 433 27.97 32.58 3.93
CA PRO A 433 27.18 32.76 5.15
C PRO A 433 25.70 33.04 4.85
N GLY A 434 24.82 32.35 5.57
CA GLY A 434 23.38 32.39 5.38
C GLY A 434 22.83 31.59 4.18
N ALA A 435 23.66 30.90 3.40
CA ALA A 435 23.21 29.97 2.38
C ALA A 435 22.51 28.74 2.99
N LEU A 436 21.64 28.08 2.23
CA LEU A 436 20.97 26.83 2.62
C LEU A 436 21.52 25.63 1.86
N ILE A 437 21.78 24.53 2.55
CA ILE A 437 22.11 23.24 1.95
C ILE A 437 20.97 22.28 2.30
N VAL A 438 20.33 21.73 1.27
CA VAL A 438 19.25 20.74 1.36
C VAL A 438 19.82 19.41 0.89
N VAL A 439 19.76 18.39 1.74
CA VAL A 439 20.31 17.07 1.48
C VAL A 439 19.18 16.06 1.51
N ASP A 440 18.90 15.36 0.41
CA ASP A 440 17.74 14.48 0.31
C ASP A 440 18.04 13.01 0.62
N ASN A 441 16.99 12.30 1.01
CA ASN A 441 16.92 10.91 1.44
C ASN A 441 17.77 10.59 2.69
N VAL A 442 17.64 11.40 3.74
CA VAL A 442 18.43 11.25 4.98
C VAL A 442 17.78 10.37 6.06
N VAL A 443 16.59 9.80 5.79
CA VAL A 443 15.87 8.92 6.73
C VAL A 443 15.75 7.49 6.20
N ARG A 444 15.75 7.31 4.86
CA ARG A 444 15.92 6.03 4.16
C ARG A 444 14.93 4.95 4.65
N ARG A 445 13.62 5.21 4.58
CA ARG A 445 12.57 4.29 5.09
C ARG A 445 12.79 3.90 6.56
N GLY A 446 13.22 4.86 7.37
CA GLY A 446 13.53 4.69 8.79
C GLY A 446 14.83 3.92 9.10
N THR A 447 15.49 3.28 8.11
CA THR A 447 16.64 2.39 8.33
C THR A 447 17.83 3.06 9.03
N VAL A 448 17.94 4.40 8.97
CA VAL A 448 19.01 5.15 9.66
C VAL A 448 18.99 5.03 11.19
N VAL A 449 17.91 4.53 11.80
CA VAL A 449 17.87 4.26 13.26
C VAL A 449 18.71 3.04 13.64
N ASP A 450 18.86 2.06 12.74
CA ASP A 450 19.70 0.89 12.95
C ASP A 450 21.17 1.27 12.72
N SER A 451 22.02 0.97 13.70
CA SER A 451 23.46 1.21 13.62
C SER A 451 24.24 0.05 12.99
N ALA A 452 23.63 -1.13 12.89
CA ALA A 452 24.21 -2.35 12.34
C ALA A 452 23.65 -2.71 10.95
N HIS A 453 22.84 -1.84 10.36
CA HIS A 453 22.17 -2.08 9.07
C HIS A 453 23.18 -2.36 7.95
N PRO A 454 23.06 -3.46 7.17
CA PRO A 454 24.10 -3.93 6.24
C PRO A 454 24.19 -3.14 4.90
N ASP A 455 23.72 -1.90 4.85
CA ASP A 455 23.72 -1.07 3.64
C ASP A 455 24.67 0.13 3.82
N ASP A 456 25.78 0.15 3.09
CA ASP A 456 26.78 1.23 3.12
C ASP A 456 26.15 2.61 2.86
N ARG A 457 25.04 2.69 2.11
CA ARG A 457 24.31 3.95 1.89
C ARG A 457 23.68 4.47 3.18
N VAL A 458 23.23 3.59 4.08
CA VAL A 458 22.69 3.94 5.40
C VAL A 458 23.82 4.39 6.32
N HIS A 459 24.97 3.71 6.30
CA HIS A 459 26.17 4.14 7.01
C HIS A 459 26.70 5.50 6.52
N GLY A 460 26.66 5.78 5.21
CA GLY A 460 27.02 7.07 4.63
C GLY A 460 26.15 8.22 5.15
N VAL A 461 24.82 8.07 5.13
CA VAL A 461 23.88 9.04 5.73
C VAL A 461 24.16 9.24 7.22
N ARG A 462 24.32 8.16 8.00
CA ARG A 462 24.61 8.26 9.44
C ARG A 462 25.94 8.96 9.73
N SER A 463 26.95 8.77 8.87
CA SER A 463 28.26 9.42 8.98
C SER A 463 28.16 10.92 8.69
N PHE A 464 27.45 11.29 7.62
CA PHE A 464 27.10 12.68 7.29
C PHE A 464 26.37 13.37 8.46
N MET A 465 25.29 12.78 8.97
CA MET A 465 24.51 13.33 10.09
C MET A 465 25.37 13.52 11.34
N THR A 466 26.27 12.57 11.63
CA THR A 466 27.20 12.66 12.78
C THR A 466 28.25 13.75 12.62
N ALA A 467 28.74 13.98 11.38
CA ALA A 467 29.69 15.04 11.08
C ALA A 467 29.03 16.42 11.21
N VAL A 468 27.87 16.61 10.57
CA VAL A 468 27.13 17.88 10.57
C VAL A 468 26.66 18.28 11.96
N ALA A 469 26.21 17.33 12.80
CA ALA A 469 25.83 17.60 14.19
C ALA A 469 26.98 18.11 15.08
N ARG A 470 28.22 18.09 14.58
CA ARG A 470 29.44 18.57 15.28
C ARG A 470 30.16 19.69 14.52
N ASP A 471 29.69 20.07 13.33
CA ASP A 471 30.36 21.04 12.49
C ASP A 471 30.01 22.47 12.93
N PRO A 472 30.98 23.29 13.37
CA PRO A 472 30.70 24.65 13.83
C PRO A 472 30.30 25.61 12.70
N ARG A 473 30.49 25.24 11.42
CA ARG A 473 30.19 26.08 10.25
C ARG A 473 28.70 26.19 9.93
N VAL A 474 27.87 25.32 10.51
CA VAL A 474 26.44 25.21 10.16
C VAL A 474 25.51 25.18 11.39
N ASP A 475 24.30 25.69 11.20
CA ASP A 475 23.12 25.33 11.98
C ASP A 475 22.32 24.30 11.19
N ALA A 476 21.99 23.15 11.77
CA ALA A 476 21.43 22.02 11.03
C ALA A 476 20.23 21.37 11.74
N THR A 477 19.30 20.89 10.94
CA THR A 477 18.21 20.00 11.36
C THR A 477 17.94 18.95 10.28
N ALA A 478 17.19 17.90 10.63
CA ALA A 478 16.61 16.99 9.65
C ALA A 478 15.12 16.80 9.94
N LEU A 479 14.34 16.74 8.87
CA LEU A 479 12.90 16.53 8.92
C LEU A 479 12.58 15.25 8.15
N GLN A 480 11.93 14.31 8.82
CA GLN A 480 11.33 13.18 8.12
C GLN A 480 10.13 13.66 7.29
N THR A 481 10.04 13.18 6.07
CA THR A 481 8.94 13.39 5.14
C THR A 481 8.27 12.07 4.85
N VAL A 482 7.01 12.18 4.45
CA VAL A 482 6.11 11.07 4.23
C VAL A 482 5.26 11.44 3.03
N GLY A 483 5.39 10.68 1.94
CA GLY A 483 4.81 11.02 0.64
C GLY A 483 4.53 9.80 -0.23
N VAL A 484 4.10 10.04 -1.47
CA VAL A 484 3.91 9.02 -2.53
C VAL A 484 5.22 8.27 -2.86
N LYS A 485 6.38 8.87 -2.57
CA LYS A 485 7.70 8.23 -2.68
C LYS A 485 8.11 7.42 -1.42
N GLY A 486 7.25 7.39 -0.38
CA GLY A 486 7.40 6.62 0.86
C GLY A 486 7.86 7.44 2.07
N HIS A 487 8.36 6.75 3.11
CA HIS A 487 8.99 7.36 4.28
C HIS A 487 10.44 7.72 3.98
N ASP A 488 10.76 9.00 3.97
CA ASP A 488 12.14 9.45 3.94
C ASP A 488 12.29 10.79 4.69
N GLY A 489 13.11 11.71 4.18
CA GLY A 489 13.34 13.02 4.78
C GLY A 489 14.53 13.73 4.18
N PHE A 490 14.66 15.01 4.50
CA PHE A 490 15.80 15.83 4.11
C PHE A 490 16.47 16.46 5.34
N ALA A 491 17.78 16.71 5.22
CA ALA A 491 18.48 17.59 6.14
C ALA A 491 18.48 19.01 5.57
N LEU A 492 18.25 19.99 6.43
CA LEU A 492 18.34 21.42 6.11
C LEU A 492 19.44 22.02 6.98
N LEU A 493 20.49 22.49 6.32
CA LEU A 493 21.62 23.17 6.94
C LEU A 493 21.59 24.64 6.51
N ARG A 494 21.89 25.54 7.43
CA ARG A 494 22.22 26.94 7.15
C ARG A 494 23.70 27.15 7.46
N VAL A 495 24.45 27.67 6.50
CA VAL A 495 25.84 28.10 6.73
C VAL A 495 25.83 29.36 7.61
N ARG A 496 26.71 29.41 8.62
CA ARG A 496 26.76 30.50 9.60
C ARG A 496 27.46 31.75 9.08
#